data_AF-A0A0N4YIQ2-F1
#
_entry.id   AF-A0A0N4YIQ2-F1
#
_cell.length_a   1.000
_cell.length_b   1.000
_cell.length_c   1.000
_cell.angle_alpha   90.00
_cell.angle_beta   90.00
_cell.angle_gamma   90.00
#
_symmetry.space_group_name_H-M   'P 1'
#
loop_
_entity.id
_entity.type
_entity.pdbx_description
1 polymer ?
#
loop_
_entity_poly.entity_id
_entity_poly.type
_entity_poly.pdbx_seq_one_letter_code
_entity_poly.pdbx_strand_id
1 'polypeptide(L)'
;MDSLYEKLEQPQGEKFAFRLAKARHRAGLDVRVVKAVRSATGSVLRAPVEVKSRWEEYFKGSLNEEFEELEKVSEMQSPWKILCTSGPRRRSRKR
;
A
#
# COMPACT_ATOMS: atom_id res chain seq x y z
N MET A 1 -12.28 6.14 -27.63
CA MET A 1 -11.73 4.82 -27.28
C MET A 1 -11.05 4.37 -28.56
N ASP A 2 -9.73 4.33 -28.74
CA ASP A 2 -8.83 3.34 -28.14
C ASP A 2 -7.33 3.66 -28.36
N SER A 3 -6.93 4.93 -28.43
CA SER A 3 -5.51 5.29 -28.67
C SER A 3 -4.50 4.73 -27.65
N LEU A 4 -4.96 4.33 -26.47
CA LEU A 4 -4.15 3.68 -25.44
C LEU A 4 -3.96 2.19 -25.73
N TYR A 5 -5.03 1.49 -26.09
CA TYR A 5 -5.01 0.05 -26.38
C TYR A 5 -4.29 -0.22 -27.71
N GLU A 6 -4.48 0.66 -28.69
CA GLU A 6 -3.75 0.62 -29.96
C GLU A 6 -2.22 0.77 -29.75
N LYS A 7 -1.80 1.60 -28.78
CA LYS A 7 -0.37 1.72 -28.39
C LYS A 7 0.17 0.51 -27.62
N LEU A 8 -0.71 -0.28 -27.01
CA LEU A 8 -0.33 -1.52 -26.31
C LEU A 8 -0.20 -2.70 -27.27
N GLU A 9 -0.95 -2.71 -28.38
CA GLU A 9 -0.85 -3.72 -29.44
C GLU A 9 0.36 -3.53 -30.37
N GLN A 10 0.97 -2.35 -30.36
CA GLN A 10 2.21 -2.11 -31.10
C GLN A 10 3.37 -2.98 -30.57
N PRO A 11 4.38 -3.29 -31.39
CA PRO A 11 5.58 -4.02 -30.95
C PRO A 11 6.35 -3.35 -29.79
N GLN A 12 6.15 -2.04 -29.58
CA GLN A 12 6.71 -1.29 -28.45
C GLN A 12 5.77 -1.21 -27.24
N GLY A 13 4.61 -1.88 -27.30
CA GLY A 13 3.55 -1.86 -26.31
C GLY A 13 4.00 -2.36 -24.94
N GLU A 14 4.91 -3.34 -24.90
CA GLU A 14 5.50 -3.83 -23.65
C GLU A 14 6.30 -2.74 -22.91
N LYS A 15 7.14 -1.99 -23.64
CA LYS A 15 7.87 -0.85 -23.07
C LYS A 15 6.94 0.28 -22.64
N PHE A 16 5.84 0.46 -23.36
CA PHE A 16 4.81 1.44 -23.00
C PHE A 16 4.07 1.02 -21.71
N ALA A 17 3.68 -0.25 -21.60
CA ALA A 17 3.06 -0.82 -20.40
C ALA A 17 3.99 -0.70 -19.18
N PHE A 18 5.28 -1.01 -19.35
CA PHE A 18 6.26 -0.85 -18.28
C PHE A 18 6.40 0.61 -17.81
N ARG A 19 6.48 1.56 -18.75
CA ARG A 19 6.50 3.00 -18.41
C ARG A 19 5.21 3.44 -17.72
N LEU A 20 4.06 2.95 -18.18
CA LEU A 20 2.76 3.26 -17.60
C LEU A 20 2.65 2.74 -16.16
N ALA A 21 3.05 1.50 -15.90
CA ALA A 21 3.11 0.92 -14.56
C ALA A 21 4.03 1.73 -13.64
N LYS A 22 5.24 2.10 -14.12
CA LYS A 22 6.19 2.92 -13.37
C LYS A 22 5.65 4.33 -13.08
N ALA A 23 4.94 4.93 -14.02
CA ALA A 23 4.30 6.23 -13.85
C ALA A 23 3.18 6.17 -12.81
N ARG A 24 2.33 5.13 -12.83
CA ARG A 24 1.29 4.91 -11.82
C ARG A 24 1.88 4.67 -10.44
N HIS A 25 2.92 3.84 -10.34
CA HIS A 25 3.63 3.61 -9.09
C HIS A 25 4.19 4.92 -8.52
N ARG A 26 4.90 5.70 -9.34
CA ARG A 26 5.40 7.03 -8.95
C ARG A 26 4.28 8.01 -8.60
N ALA A 27 3.11 7.87 -9.23
CA ALA A 27 1.99 8.74 -8.97
C ALA A 27 1.36 8.49 -7.60
N GLY A 28 1.36 7.24 -7.15
CA GLY A 28 0.89 6.83 -5.82
C GLY A 28 1.93 6.99 -4.70
N LEU A 29 3.19 7.31 -5.03
CA LEU A 29 4.16 7.73 -4.02
C LEU A 29 3.93 9.22 -3.71
N ASP A 30 3.36 9.49 -2.54
CA ASP A 30 3.09 10.85 -2.04
C ASP A 30 4.39 11.63 -1.80
N VAL A 31 5.42 10.92 -1.34
CA VAL A 31 6.77 11.46 -1.13
C VAL A 31 7.60 11.26 -2.40
N ARG A 32 7.42 12.13 -3.40
CA ARG A 32 8.27 12.10 -4.61
C ARG A 32 9.67 12.67 -4.36
N VAL A 33 9.79 13.66 -3.47
CA VAL A 33 11.01 14.48 -3.27
C VAL A 33 11.04 15.13 -1.87
N VAL A 34 10.90 14.39 -0.76
CA VAL A 34 11.32 14.98 0.52
C VAL A 34 12.84 14.92 0.58
N LYS A 35 13.49 15.95 0.02
CA LYS A 35 14.95 16.13 0.04
C LYS A 35 15.47 16.63 1.40
N ALA A 36 14.57 17.13 2.24
CA ALA A 36 14.91 17.80 3.47
C ALA A 36 13.70 17.85 4.42
N VAL A 37 13.87 17.44 5.68
CA VAL A 37 12.91 17.66 6.77
C VAL A 37 13.61 18.38 7.92
N ARG A 38 12.92 19.31 8.56
CA ARG A 38 13.47 19.96 9.76
C ARG A 38 13.29 19.03 10.97
N SER A 39 14.39 18.72 11.62
CA SER A 39 14.45 18.08 12.93
C SER A 39 13.74 18.95 13.98
N ALA A 40 13.29 18.32 15.07
CA ALA A 40 12.80 19.02 16.26
C ALA A 40 13.85 19.99 16.84
N THR A 41 15.14 19.68 16.70
CA THR A 41 16.27 20.52 17.12
C THR A 41 16.61 21.64 16.11
N GLY A 42 15.83 21.78 15.04
CA GLY A 42 15.98 22.84 14.05
C GLY A 42 16.96 22.54 12.91
N SER A 43 17.69 21.42 12.95
CA SER A 43 18.58 20.97 11.86
C SER A 43 17.81 20.43 10.65
N VAL A 44 18.42 20.45 9.45
CA VAL A 44 17.79 19.95 8.23
C VAL A 44 18.32 18.56 7.89
N LEU A 45 17.46 17.55 8.02
CA LEU A 45 17.71 16.15 7.71
C LEU A 45 17.54 15.91 6.21
N ARG A 46 18.58 15.43 5.53
CA ARG A 46 18.55 15.14 4.08
C ARG A 46 18.67 13.66 3.76
N ALA A 47 19.13 12.85 4.70
CA ALA A 47 19.24 11.42 4.50
C ALA A 47 17.84 10.79 4.48
N PRO A 48 17.51 9.92 3.51
CA PRO A 48 16.17 9.33 3.39
C PRO A 48 15.74 8.56 4.64
N VAL A 49 16.68 7.87 5.31
CA VAL A 49 16.43 7.09 6.52
C VAL A 49 16.03 8.01 7.68
N GLU A 50 16.74 9.12 7.87
CA GLU A 50 16.47 10.11 8.91
C GLU A 50 15.13 10.84 8.67
N VAL A 51 14.86 11.20 7.42
CA VAL A 51 13.59 11.80 6.99
C VAL A 51 12.42 10.87 7.32
N LYS A 52 12.55 9.58 6.99
CA LYS A 52 11.52 8.57 7.27
C LYS A 52 11.29 8.40 8.78
N SER A 53 12.36 8.26 9.56
CA SER A 53 12.27 8.12 11.03
C SER A 53 11.60 9.34 11.67
N ARG A 54 11.95 10.56 11.23
CA ARG A 54 11.35 11.80 11.74
C ARG A 54 9.86 11.92 11.39
N TRP A 55 9.46 11.45 10.21
CA TRP A 55 8.06 11.37 9.80
C TRP A 55 7.30 10.35 10.64
N GLU A 56 7.87 9.15 10.83
CA GLU A 56 7.31 8.12 11.70
C GLU A 56 7.08 8.67 13.12
N GLU A 57 8.07 9.34 13.72
CA GLU A 57 7.93 9.99 15.03
C GLU A 57 6.83 11.06 15.07
N TYR A 58 6.70 11.89 14.02
CA TYR A 58 5.67 12.93 13.96
C TYR A 58 4.26 12.33 13.88
N PHE A 59 4.07 11.34 13.02
CA PHE A 59 2.75 10.77 12.75
C PHE A 59 2.34 9.67 13.73
N LYS A 60 3.28 9.13 14.52
CA LYS A 60 2.99 8.11 15.53
C LYS A 60 1.91 8.54 16.53
N GLY A 61 1.85 9.84 16.89
CA GLY A 61 0.78 10.36 17.75
C GLY A 61 -0.49 10.71 16.99
N SER A 62 -0.38 11.28 15.78
CA SER A 62 -1.54 11.82 15.05
C SER A 62 -2.35 10.80 14.28
N LEU A 63 -1.78 9.66 13.87
CA LEU A 63 -2.46 8.68 13.01
C LEU A 63 -2.68 7.31 13.63
N ASN A 64 -1.95 6.95 14.70
CA ASN A 64 -2.10 5.62 15.30
C ASN A 64 -3.13 5.56 16.45
N GLU A 65 -3.47 6.69 17.07
CA GLU A 65 -4.49 6.70 18.14
C GLU A 65 -5.90 6.40 17.58
N GLU A 66 -6.29 7.00 16.44
CA GLU A 66 -7.58 6.70 15.80
C GLU A 66 -7.60 5.34 15.08
N PHE A 67 -6.45 4.82 14.63
CA PHE A 67 -6.38 3.53 13.94
C PHE A 67 -6.35 2.32 14.89
N GLU A 68 -5.82 2.47 16.11
CA GLU A 68 -5.93 1.44 17.14
C GLU A 68 -7.40 1.12 17.49
N GLU A 69 -8.27 2.13 17.47
CA GLU A 69 -9.71 1.94 17.68
C GLU A 69 -10.34 1.19 16.51
N LEU A 70 -9.93 1.47 15.26
CA LEU A 70 -10.42 0.78 14.07
C LEU A 70 -9.93 -0.67 13.96
N GLU A 71 -8.71 -0.99 14.40
CA GLU A 71 -8.20 -2.37 14.41
C GLU A 71 -8.96 -3.24 15.43
N LYS A 72 -9.25 -2.68 16.62
CA LYS A 72 -10.10 -3.31 17.65
C LYS A 72 -11.54 -3.52 17.15
N VAL A 73 -12.09 -2.59 16.37
CA VAL A 73 -13.40 -2.72 15.73
C VAL A 73 -13.37 -3.76 14.59
N SER A 74 -12.27 -3.87 13.85
CA SER A 74 -12.12 -4.84 12.74
C SER A 74 -12.01 -6.29 13.21
N GLU A 75 -11.40 -6.55 14.37
CA GLU A 75 -11.33 -7.89 14.97
C GLU A 75 -12.69 -8.38 15.48
N MET A 76 -13.52 -7.46 16.01
CA MET A 76 -14.89 -7.77 16.43
C MET A 76 -15.87 -7.94 15.26
N GLN A 77 -15.57 -7.38 14.10
CA GLN A 77 -16.52 -7.28 12.98
C GLN A 77 -15.94 -7.85 11.68
N SER A 78 -15.29 -9.01 11.77
CA SER A 78 -14.79 -9.76 10.62
C SER A 78 -15.63 -11.04 10.37
N PRO A 79 -16.69 -10.97 9.53
CA PRO A 79 -17.50 -12.15 9.15
C PRO A 79 -16.73 -13.21 8.37
N TRP A 80 -15.57 -12.88 7.80
CA TRP A 80 -14.80 -13.77 6.94
C TRP A 80 -13.96 -14.81 7.72
N LYS A 81 -13.72 -14.64 9.03
CA LYS A 81 -13.11 -15.70 9.86
C LYS A 81 -14.06 -16.88 10.14
N ILE A 82 -15.39 -16.67 10.11
CA ILE A 82 -16.39 -17.71 10.41
C ILE A 82 -16.52 -18.71 9.25
N LEU A 83 -16.24 -18.30 8.00
CA LEU A 83 -16.43 -19.14 6.82
C LEU A 83 -15.29 -20.17 6.62
N CYS A 84 -14.12 -19.97 7.22
CA CYS A 84 -12.95 -20.83 7.00
C CYS A 84 -12.84 -22.04 7.95
N THR A 85 -13.70 -22.17 8.97
CA THR A 85 -13.70 -23.33 9.89
C THR A 85 -14.69 -24.42 9.52
N SER A 86 -15.66 -24.13 8.63
CA SER A 86 -16.59 -25.14 8.10
C SER A 86 -16.09 -25.73 6.78
N GLY A 87 -14.98 -26.45 6.83
CA GLY A 87 -14.55 -27.30 5.71
C GLY A 87 -15.51 -28.49 5.51
N PRO A 88 -15.84 -28.89 4.26
CA PRO A 88 -16.80 -29.95 4.01
C PRO A 88 -16.28 -31.31 4.49
N ARG A 89 -17.08 -31.97 5.34
CA ARG A 89 -16.88 -33.33 5.83
C ARG A 89 -16.89 -34.30 4.63
N ARG A 90 -15.71 -34.82 4.25
CA ARG A 90 -15.56 -35.82 3.17
C ARG A 90 -16.42 -37.05 3.48
N ARG A 91 -17.47 -37.27 2.67
CA ARG A 91 -18.29 -38.49 2.72
C ARG A 91 -17.58 -39.57 1.90
N SER A 92 -16.97 -40.53 2.59
CA SER A 92 -16.36 -41.71 1.98
C SER A 92 -17.42 -42.52 1.23
N ARG A 93 -17.27 -42.63 -0.08
CA ARG A 93 -18.07 -43.51 -0.95
C ARG A 93 -17.55 -44.94 -0.75
N LYS A 94 -18.28 -45.78 -0.02
CA LYS A 94 -18.08 -47.24 -0.08
C LYS A 94 -18.83 -47.76 -1.31
N ARG A 95 -18.14 -48.68 -2.01
CA ARG A 95 -18.58 -49.42 -3.19
C ARG A 95 -19.90 -50.15 -2.95
#